data_AF-A0A4P6L7R5-F1
#
_entry.id   AF-A0A4P6L7R5-F1
#
_cell.length_a   1.000
_cell.length_b   1.000
_cell.length_c   1.000
_cell.angle_alpha   90.00
_cell.angle_beta   90.00
_cell.angle_gamma   90.00
#
_symmetry.space_group_name_H-M   'P 1'
#
loop_
_entity.id
_entity.type
_entity.pdbx_description
1 polymer ?
#
loop_
_entity_poly.entity_id
_entity_poly.type
_entity_poly.pdbx_seq_one_letter_code
_entity_poly.pdbx_strand_id
1 'polypeptide(L)'
;MLELNNPRWRELGDAYGSAAKIPELLRQLSALPGDDGSSEPWFSLWSALAHQGDVYSASFAAVPHVIAAIAGSPERLPDVYFHFPAWIEICRHKNGVDVPDELAADYFDALSRIPALVASAKGNHWSAAFTACALSATAAAKGQYELAEALLEMTSSDTVAEFLEWSYDR
;
A
#
# COMPACT_ATOMS: atom_id res chain seq x y z
N MET A 1 -6.21 3.79 14.89
CA MET A 1 -4.93 3.25 14.38
C MET A 1 -3.92 3.20 15.51
N LEU A 2 -2.97 2.25 15.50
CA LEU A 2 -1.95 2.13 16.55
C LEU A 2 -1.03 3.36 16.57
N GLU A 3 -1.03 4.11 17.67
CA GLU A 3 -0.19 5.32 17.82
C GLU A 3 1.30 5.04 17.60
N LEU A 4 2.01 5.94 16.92
CA LEU A 4 3.43 5.77 16.57
C LEU A 4 4.37 5.74 17.79
N ASN A 5 3.94 6.26 18.93
CA ASN A 5 4.70 6.23 20.19
C ASN A 5 4.35 5.02 21.06
N ASN A 6 3.42 4.17 20.62
CA ASN A 6 2.96 3.04 21.42
C ASN A 6 4.05 1.96 21.53
N PRO A 7 4.43 1.49 22.73
CA PRO A 7 5.48 0.48 22.89
C PRO A 7 5.13 -0.86 22.23
N ARG A 8 3.85 -1.14 21.96
CA ARG A 8 3.37 -2.36 21.30
C ARG A 8 3.95 -2.59 19.91
N TRP A 9 4.48 -1.57 19.24
CA TRP A 9 5.25 -1.77 18.00
C TRP A 9 6.42 -2.75 18.17
N ARG A 10 6.96 -2.91 19.39
CA ARG A 10 8.01 -3.91 19.67
C ARG A 10 7.49 -5.36 19.68
N GLU A 11 6.20 -5.53 19.95
CA GLU A 11 5.51 -6.83 20.01
C GLU A 11 5.01 -7.26 18.62
N LEU A 12 4.92 -6.32 17.68
CA LEU A 12 4.60 -6.62 16.29
C LEU A 12 5.82 -7.16 15.53
N GLY A 13 5.54 -8.03 14.56
CA GLY A 13 6.53 -8.67 13.70
C GLY A 13 6.72 -7.90 12.39
N ASP A 14 7.95 -7.83 11.91
CA ASP A 14 8.34 -7.51 10.53
C ASP A 14 9.22 -8.64 9.95
N ALA A 15 9.70 -8.50 8.70
CA ALA A 15 10.54 -9.49 8.04
C ALA A 15 11.85 -9.84 8.78
N TYR A 16 12.25 -9.00 9.73
CA TYR A 16 13.51 -9.08 10.47
C TYR A 16 13.31 -9.29 11.98
N GLY A 17 12.07 -9.56 12.42
CA GLY A 17 11.73 -9.76 13.82
C GLY A 17 10.88 -8.61 14.37
N SER A 18 11.44 -7.79 15.26
CA SER A 18 10.67 -6.75 15.96
C SER A 18 10.47 -5.50 15.12
N ALA A 19 9.24 -5.01 15.04
CA ALA A 19 8.87 -3.80 14.30
C ALA A 19 9.16 -2.47 15.02
N ALA A 20 10.06 -2.46 16.00
CA ALA A 20 10.40 -1.28 16.81
C ALA A 20 10.86 -0.06 15.98
N LYS A 21 11.42 -0.29 14.79
CA LYS A 21 11.91 0.75 13.87
C LYS A 21 10.82 1.35 12.97
N ILE A 22 9.72 0.63 12.76
CA ILE A 22 8.67 1.00 11.79
C ILE A 22 8.04 2.37 12.09
N PRO A 23 7.74 2.73 13.36
CA PRO A 23 7.14 4.03 13.63
C PRO A 23 7.97 5.23 13.16
N GLU A 24 9.30 5.13 13.25
CA GLU A 24 10.17 6.23 12.82
C GLU A 24 10.19 6.39 11.30
N LEU A 25 10.13 5.27 10.57
CA LEU A 25 9.98 5.28 9.11
C LEU A 25 8.63 5.88 8.71
N LEU A 26 7.55 5.53 9.41
CA LEU A 26 6.21 6.08 9.15
C LEU A 26 6.13 7.59 9.41
N ARG A 27 6.84 8.13 10.41
CA ARG A 27 6.89 9.59 10.65
C ARG A 27 7.44 10.35 9.44
N GLN A 28 8.39 9.78 8.71
CA GLN A 28 9.01 10.42 7.57
C GLN A 28 8.04 10.61 6.38
N LEU A 29 6.95 9.83 6.33
CA LEU A 29 5.93 9.96 5.28
C LEU A 29 5.23 11.32 5.27
N SER A 30 5.28 12.10 6.36
CA SER A 30 4.72 13.46 6.38
C SER A 30 5.41 14.42 5.42
N ALA A 31 6.66 14.12 5.04
CA ALA A 31 7.41 14.91 4.04
C ALA A 31 7.04 14.56 2.60
N LEU A 32 6.13 13.60 2.38
CA LEU A 32 5.76 13.05 1.07
C LEU A 32 6.96 12.64 0.20
N PRO A 33 7.90 11.85 0.74
CA PRO A 33 9.01 11.32 -0.06
C PRO A 33 8.48 10.57 -1.28
N GLY A 34 9.09 10.85 -2.43
CA GLY A 34 8.92 10.02 -3.62
C GLY A 34 9.51 8.63 -3.42
N ASP A 35 9.20 7.73 -4.34
CA ASP A 35 9.80 6.41 -4.41
C ASP A 35 10.51 6.27 -5.76
N ASP A 36 11.84 6.15 -5.72
CA ASP A 36 12.68 5.78 -6.87
C ASP A 36 13.14 4.32 -6.79
N GLY A 37 12.50 3.52 -5.92
CA GLY A 37 12.84 2.13 -5.61
C GLY A 37 13.96 1.99 -4.58
N SER A 38 14.66 3.07 -4.23
CA SER A 38 15.81 3.04 -3.31
C SER A 38 15.77 4.08 -2.20
N SER A 39 14.84 5.02 -2.29
CA SER A 39 14.71 6.14 -1.37
C SER A 39 14.07 5.72 -0.04
N GLU A 40 14.62 6.25 1.05
CA GLU A 40 13.99 6.15 2.36
C GLU A 40 12.80 7.11 2.49
N PRO A 41 11.76 6.75 3.27
CA PRO A 41 11.63 5.55 4.09
C PRO A 41 11.11 4.33 3.33
N TRP A 42 10.74 4.47 2.05
CA TRP A 42 10.04 3.43 1.29
C TRP A 42 10.86 2.18 1.13
N PHE A 43 12.16 2.29 0.83
CA PHE A 43 13.06 1.14 0.76
C PHE A 43 13.00 0.29 2.04
N SER A 44 13.16 0.90 3.22
CA SER A 44 13.10 0.18 4.48
C SER A 44 11.70 -0.34 4.82
N LEU A 45 10.64 0.41 4.48
CA LEU A 45 9.26 -0.02 4.71
C LEU A 45 8.90 -1.23 3.86
N TRP A 46 9.17 -1.21 2.56
CA TRP A 46 8.94 -2.34 1.65
C TRP A 46 9.73 -3.57 2.10
N SER A 47 11.02 -3.37 2.39
CA SER A 47 11.93 -4.41 2.84
C SER A 47 11.44 -5.11 4.12
N ALA A 48 10.87 -4.36 5.07
CA ALA A 48 10.42 -4.90 6.35
C ALA A 48 8.97 -5.40 6.35
N LEU A 49 8.05 -4.77 5.61
CA LEU A 49 6.61 -4.96 5.74
C LEU A 49 5.97 -5.75 4.59
N ALA A 50 6.68 -5.98 3.50
CA ALA A 50 6.17 -6.65 2.31
C ALA A 50 7.25 -7.54 1.65
N HIS A 51 8.12 -8.12 2.46
CA HIS A 51 9.33 -8.80 1.98
C HIS A 51 8.99 -9.98 1.08
N GLN A 52 9.31 -9.87 -0.22
CA GLN A 52 9.05 -10.92 -1.21
C GLN A 52 7.58 -11.38 -1.26
N GLY A 53 6.65 -10.48 -0.92
CA GLY A 53 5.22 -10.76 -0.89
C GLY A 53 4.70 -11.34 0.42
N ASP A 54 5.55 -11.49 1.45
CA ASP A 54 5.09 -11.79 2.82
C ASP A 54 4.64 -10.53 3.55
N VAL A 55 3.61 -10.66 4.37
CA VAL A 55 3.08 -9.59 5.23
C VAL A 55 3.04 -10.03 6.68
N TYR A 56 3.15 -9.06 7.58
CA TYR A 56 3.34 -9.27 9.01
C TYR A 56 2.37 -8.41 9.82
N SER A 57 2.31 -8.62 11.14
CA SER A 57 1.45 -7.82 12.00
C SER A 57 1.78 -6.32 11.95
N ALA A 58 3.05 -5.96 11.76
CA ALA A 58 3.44 -4.57 11.55
C ALA A 58 2.96 -3.99 10.21
N SER A 59 2.77 -4.82 9.18
CA SER A 59 2.23 -4.39 7.88
C SER A 59 0.82 -3.87 8.04
N PHE A 60 -0.02 -4.61 8.78
CA PHE A 60 -1.39 -4.21 9.08
C PHE A 60 -1.45 -2.97 9.98
N ALA A 61 -0.54 -2.85 10.94
CA ALA A 61 -0.46 -1.65 11.78
C ALA A 61 0.01 -0.40 10.98
N ALA A 62 0.82 -0.58 9.94
CA ALA A 62 1.37 0.50 9.13
C ALA A 62 0.39 1.06 8.09
N VAL A 63 -0.45 0.22 7.46
CA VAL A 63 -1.40 0.63 6.41
C VAL A 63 -2.28 1.83 6.81
N PRO A 64 -2.88 1.88 8.02
CA PRO A 64 -3.63 3.05 8.46
C PRO A 64 -2.85 4.37 8.46
N HIS A 65 -1.54 4.33 8.76
CA HIS A 65 -0.68 5.52 8.75
C HIS A 65 -0.37 5.99 7.33
N VAL A 66 -0.14 5.07 6.39
CA VAL A 66 0.06 5.40 4.97
C VAL A 66 -1.20 6.05 4.39
N ILE A 67 -2.37 5.49 4.69
CA ILE A 67 -3.67 6.03 4.26
C ILE A 67 -3.96 7.39 4.93
N ALA A 68 -3.54 7.58 6.18
CA ALA A 68 -3.63 8.88 6.84
C ALA A 68 -2.73 9.94 6.16
N ALA A 69 -1.53 9.57 5.70
CA ALA A 69 -0.66 10.47 4.94
C ALA A 69 -1.28 10.90 3.60
N ILE A 70 -1.95 9.98 2.89
CA ILE A 70 -2.74 10.30 1.68
C ILE A 70 -3.81 11.35 1.98
N ALA A 71 -4.55 11.15 3.08
CA ALA A 71 -5.65 12.05 3.46
C ALA A 71 -5.18 13.44 3.91
N GLY A 72 -3.96 13.54 4.46
CA GLY A 72 -3.38 14.81 4.92
C GLY A 72 -2.87 15.71 3.79
N SER A 73 -2.55 15.14 2.63
CA SER A 73 -1.85 15.85 1.55
C SER A 73 -2.33 15.41 0.16
N PRO A 74 -3.54 15.78 -0.28
CA PRO A 74 -4.11 15.33 -1.56
C PRO A 74 -3.45 15.96 -2.81
N GLU A 75 -2.49 16.85 -2.64
CA GLU A 75 -1.83 17.57 -3.73
C GLU A 75 -0.52 16.92 -4.15
N ARG A 76 -0.61 16.19 -5.28
CA ARG A 76 0.49 15.49 -5.97
C ARG A 76 1.20 14.44 -5.11
N LEU A 77 0.47 13.37 -4.82
CA LEU A 77 0.99 12.19 -4.15
C LEU A 77 1.80 11.32 -5.14
N PRO A 78 2.97 10.82 -4.74
CA PRO A 78 3.63 9.71 -5.42
C PRO A 78 2.73 8.45 -5.42
N ASP A 79 2.76 7.66 -6.49
CA ASP A 79 1.91 6.47 -6.67
C ASP A 79 2.14 5.39 -5.62
N VAL A 80 3.35 5.29 -5.05
CA VAL A 80 3.71 4.39 -3.94
C VAL A 80 2.73 4.45 -2.76
N TYR A 81 2.11 5.61 -2.51
CA TYR A 81 1.16 5.77 -1.40
C TYR A 81 -0.13 4.99 -1.61
N PHE A 82 -0.53 4.73 -2.86
CA PHE A 82 -1.62 3.80 -3.17
C PHE A 82 -1.11 2.38 -3.43
N HIS A 83 0.08 2.24 -4.03
CA HIS A 83 0.70 0.94 -4.28
C HIS A 83 0.88 0.14 -2.99
N PHE A 84 1.49 0.73 -1.96
CA PHE A 84 1.82 0.05 -0.71
C PHE A 84 0.58 -0.60 -0.03
N PRO A 85 -0.50 0.13 0.29
CA PRO A 85 -1.67 -0.48 0.91
C PRO A 85 -2.38 -1.49 -0.02
N ALA A 86 -2.34 -1.30 -1.34
CA ALA A 86 -2.88 -2.28 -2.27
C ALA A 86 -2.12 -3.61 -2.20
N TRP A 87 -0.79 -3.54 -2.25
CA TRP A 87 0.06 -4.72 -2.21
C TRP A 87 -0.03 -5.49 -0.89
N ILE A 88 -0.06 -4.78 0.24
CA ILE A 88 -0.26 -5.43 1.55
C ILE A 88 -1.57 -6.24 1.57
N GLU A 89 -2.67 -5.67 1.05
CA GLU A 89 -3.96 -6.35 1.04
C GLU A 89 -4.01 -7.52 0.05
N ILE A 90 -3.39 -7.38 -1.12
CA ILE A 90 -3.22 -8.47 -2.09
C ILE A 90 -2.45 -9.63 -1.47
N CYS A 91 -1.27 -9.37 -0.89
CA CYS A 91 -0.44 -10.38 -0.25
C CYS A 91 -1.12 -11.04 0.94
N ARG A 92 -1.84 -10.25 1.77
CA ARG A 92 -2.65 -10.78 2.87
C ARG A 92 -3.63 -11.84 2.36
N HIS A 93 -4.37 -11.52 1.30
CA HIS A 93 -5.33 -12.45 0.72
C HIS A 93 -4.66 -13.68 0.10
N LYS A 94 -3.65 -13.46 -0.75
CA LYS A 94 -2.93 -14.51 -1.47
C LYS A 94 -2.27 -15.54 -0.55
N ASN A 95 -1.75 -15.07 0.59
CA ASN A 95 -1.07 -15.92 1.56
C ASN A 95 -2.01 -16.41 2.68
N GLY A 96 -3.28 -16.02 2.67
CA GLY A 96 -4.26 -16.40 3.70
C GLY A 96 -3.88 -15.92 5.10
N VAL A 97 -3.27 -14.73 5.21
CA VAL A 97 -2.84 -14.16 6.49
C VAL A 97 -4.00 -13.41 7.13
N ASP A 98 -4.35 -13.79 8.36
CA ASP A 98 -5.35 -13.07 9.14
C ASP A 98 -4.77 -11.78 9.73
N VAL A 99 -5.57 -10.71 9.74
CA VAL A 99 -5.21 -9.48 10.46
C VAL A 99 -5.45 -9.71 11.95
N PRO A 100 -4.49 -9.41 12.84
CA PRO A 100 -4.69 -9.51 14.28
C PRO A 100 -5.94 -8.75 14.74
N ASP A 101 -6.76 -9.35 15.61
CA ASP A 101 -8.06 -8.80 16.06
C ASP A 101 -7.97 -7.35 16.53
N GLU A 102 -6.88 -7.03 17.24
CA GLU A 102 -6.58 -5.71 17.78
C GLU A 102 -6.24 -4.65 16.73
N LEU A 103 -5.86 -5.05 15.52
CA LEU A 103 -5.56 -4.17 14.38
C LEU A 103 -6.68 -4.17 13.34
N ALA A 104 -7.52 -5.21 13.31
CA ALA A 104 -8.52 -5.44 12.26
C ALA A 104 -9.45 -4.24 12.04
N ALA A 105 -10.03 -3.68 13.10
CA ALA A 105 -10.94 -2.54 12.98
C ALA A 105 -10.27 -1.35 12.28
N ASP A 106 -9.10 -0.93 12.78
CA ASP A 106 -8.35 0.19 12.21
C ASP A 106 -7.86 -0.07 10.79
N TYR A 107 -7.45 -1.30 10.50
CA TYR A 107 -6.96 -1.72 9.20
C TYR A 107 -8.06 -1.66 8.13
N PHE A 108 -9.20 -2.31 8.38
CA PHE A 108 -10.31 -2.34 7.42
C PHE A 108 -11.02 -0.98 7.31
N ASP A 109 -11.14 -0.23 8.40
CA ASP A 109 -11.66 1.15 8.35
C ASP A 109 -10.76 2.04 7.48
N ALA A 110 -9.43 1.88 7.58
CA ALA A 110 -8.50 2.62 6.73
C ALA A 110 -8.67 2.24 5.24
N LEU A 111 -8.68 0.95 4.91
CA LEU A 111 -8.90 0.49 3.53
C LEU A 111 -10.21 1.03 2.95
N SER A 112 -11.29 1.05 3.75
CA SER A 112 -12.61 1.51 3.31
C SER A 112 -12.62 2.96 2.80
N ARG A 113 -11.64 3.78 3.20
CA ARG A 113 -11.50 5.20 2.82
C ARG A 113 -10.82 5.39 1.46
N ILE A 114 -10.10 4.39 0.96
CA ILE A 114 -9.30 4.49 -0.28
C ILE A 114 -10.13 5.02 -1.47
N PRO A 115 -11.34 4.51 -1.77
CA PRO A 115 -12.09 4.99 -2.93
C PRO A 115 -12.38 6.49 -2.90
N ALA A 116 -12.70 7.04 -1.71
CA ALA A 116 -12.95 8.46 -1.53
C ALA A 116 -11.65 9.27 -1.67
N LEU A 117 -10.52 8.74 -1.19
CA LEU A 117 -9.21 9.38 -1.33
C LEU A 117 -8.75 9.43 -2.79
N VAL A 118 -8.91 8.33 -3.53
CA VAL A 118 -8.65 8.27 -4.98
C VAL A 118 -9.50 9.29 -5.72
N ALA A 119 -10.80 9.37 -5.43
CA ALA A 119 -11.69 10.36 -6.04
C ALA A 119 -11.29 11.83 -5.71
N SER A 120 -10.61 12.05 -4.59
CA SER A 120 -10.14 13.37 -4.16
C SER A 120 -8.73 13.74 -4.65
N ALA A 121 -8.00 12.79 -5.24
CA ALA A 121 -6.62 13.02 -5.68
C ALA A 121 -6.59 14.04 -6.82
N LYS A 122 -5.82 15.13 -6.63
CA LYS A 122 -5.75 16.22 -7.60
C LYS A 122 -4.81 15.87 -8.77
N GLY A 123 -5.20 16.26 -9.98
CA GLY A 123 -4.37 16.15 -11.19
C GLY A 123 -5.23 15.90 -12.41
N ASN A 124 -5.13 16.75 -13.43
CA ASN A 124 -5.96 16.61 -14.64
C ASN A 124 -5.53 15.42 -15.52
N HIS A 125 -4.31 14.90 -15.32
CA HIS A 125 -3.78 13.73 -16.03
C HIS A 125 -2.91 12.92 -15.07
N TRP A 126 -3.36 11.72 -14.73
CA TRP A 126 -2.56 10.75 -13.99
C TRP A 126 -1.65 9.98 -14.94
N SER A 127 -0.47 9.59 -14.47
CA SER A 127 0.37 8.62 -15.18
C SER A 127 -0.29 7.24 -15.18
N ALA A 128 0.16 6.34 -16.06
CA ALA A 128 -0.26 4.94 -16.04
C ALA A 128 -0.01 4.31 -14.67
N ALA A 129 1.20 4.49 -14.11
CA ALA A 129 1.59 3.97 -12.80
C ALA A 129 0.67 4.45 -11.67
N PHE A 130 0.41 5.76 -11.59
CA PHE A 130 -0.49 6.32 -10.57
C PHE A 130 -1.91 5.78 -10.72
N THR A 131 -2.41 5.72 -11.96
CA THR A 131 -3.75 5.20 -12.25
C THR A 131 -3.88 3.73 -11.86
N ALA A 132 -2.91 2.90 -12.24
CA ALA A 132 -2.83 1.49 -11.88
C ALA A 132 -2.83 1.30 -10.35
N CYS A 133 -1.97 2.03 -9.63
CA CYS A 133 -1.88 1.94 -8.18
C CYS A 133 -3.18 2.38 -7.49
N ALA A 134 -3.78 3.49 -7.91
CA ALA A 134 -5.02 4.02 -7.34
C ALA A 134 -6.21 3.08 -7.59
N LEU A 135 -6.33 2.53 -8.79
CA LEU A 135 -7.38 1.56 -9.13
C LEU A 135 -7.15 0.22 -8.42
N SER A 136 -5.91 -0.25 -8.34
CA SER A 136 -5.56 -1.46 -7.59
C SER A 136 -5.93 -1.32 -6.11
N ALA A 137 -5.54 -0.21 -5.47
CA ALA A 137 -5.89 0.06 -4.08
C ALA A 137 -7.41 0.07 -3.87
N THR A 138 -8.16 0.64 -4.82
CA THR A 138 -9.63 0.64 -4.80
C THR A 138 -10.20 -0.78 -4.94
N ALA A 139 -9.66 -1.58 -5.87
CA ALA A 139 -10.08 -2.96 -6.08
C ALA A 139 -9.81 -3.83 -4.84
N ALA A 140 -8.60 -3.73 -4.26
CA ALA A 140 -8.22 -4.42 -3.04
C ALA A 140 -9.15 -4.06 -1.87
N ALA A 141 -9.42 -2.76 -1.67
CA ALA A 141 -10.35 -2.28 -0.64
C ALA A 141 -11.81 -2.74 -0.84
N LYS A 142 -12.17 -3.22 -2.03
CA LYS A 142 -13.48 -3.79 -2.37
C LYS A 142 -13.48 -5.33 -2.44
N GLY A 143 -12.39 -5.96 -2.02
CA GLY A 143 -12.25 -7.41 -2.01
C GLY A 143 -12.10 -8.03 -3.39
N GLN A 144 -11.64 -7.26 -4.38
CA GLN A 144 -11.37 -7.71 -5.75
C GLN A 144 -9.85 -7.92 -5.90
N TYR A 145 -9.30 -8.92 -5.21
CA TYR A 145 -7.86 -9.06 -4.99
C TYR A 145 -7.10 -9.42 -6.27
N GLU A 146 -7.61 -10.36 -7.08
CA GLU A 146 -6.99 -10.75 -8.35
C GLU A 146 -7.03 -9.62 -9.37
N LEU A 147 -8.12 -8.84 -9.39
CA LEU A 147 -8.20 -7.62 -10.19
C LEU A 147 -7.18 -6.59 -9.72
N ALA A 148 -7.02 -6.43 -8.39
CA ALA A 148 -6.05 -5.51 -7.82
C ALA A 148 -4.61 -5.88 -8.19
N GLU A 149 -4.27 -7.17 -8.15
CA GLU A 149 -2.95 -7.69 -8.57
C GLU A 149 -2.72 -7.44 -10.06
N ALA A 150 -3.69 -7.79 -10.92
CA ALA A 150 -3.60 -7.54 -12.35
C ALA A 150 -3.40 -6.05 -12.68
N LEU A 151 -4.07 -5.15 -11.96
CA LEU A 151 -3.90 -3.71 -12.13
C LEU A 151 -2.48 -3.24 -11.78
N LEU A 152 -1.80 -3.83 -10.78
CA LEU A 152 -0.42 -3.47 -10.42
C LEU A 152 0.61 -3.92 -11.45
N GLU A 153 0.37 -5.04 -12.12
CA GLU A 153 1.22 -5.48 -13.24
C GLU A 153 1.14 -4.49 -14.42
N MET A 154 0.06 -3.72 -14.52
CA MET A 154 -0.22 -2.79 -15.62
C MET A 154 0.19 -1.34 -15.33
N THR A 155 1.34 -1.12 -14.68
CA THR A 155 1.82 0.21 -14.29
C THR A 155 2.48 1.02 -15.43
N SER A 156 2.74 0.39 -16.59
CA SER A 156 3.27 1.05 -17.78
C SER A 156 2.36 0.85 -18.99
N SER A 157 2.34 1.83 -19.91
CA SER A 157 1.58 1.72 -21.16
C SER A 157 2.04 0.56 -22.03
N ASP A 158 3.34 0.24 -22.00
CA ASP A 158 3.92 -0.86 -22.77
C ASP A 158 3.39 -2.21 -22.24
N THR A 159 3.40 -2.41 -20.93
CA THR A 159 2.86 -3.64 -20.31
C THR A 159 1.36 -3.79 -20.55
N VAL A 160 0.60 -2.69 -20.57
CA VAL A 160 -0.83 -2.71 -20.95
C VAL A 160 -0.99 -3.16 -22.40
N ALA A 161 -0.19 -2.64 -23.33
CA ALA A 161 -0.26 -3.01 -24.73
C ALA A 161 0.09 -4.49 -24.94
N GLU A 162 1.18 -4.96 -24.33
CA GLU A 162 1.59 -6.38 -24.37
C GLU A 162 0.50 -7.31 -23.83
N PHE A 163 -0.14 -6.94 -22.72
CA PHE A 163 -1.26 -7.71 -22.16
C PHE A 163 -2.45 -7.78 -23.12
N LEU A 164 -2.81 -6.67 -23.77
CA LEU A 164 -3.92 -6.62 -24.72
C LEU A 164 -3.63 -7.43 -25.99
N GLU A 165 -2.41 -7.34 -26.53
CA GLU A 165 -1.97 -8.16 -27.67
C GLU A 165 -2.09 -9.65 -27.34
N TRP A 166 -1.51 -10.08 -26.21
CA TRP A 166 -1.64 -11.46 -25.74
C TRP A 166 -3.10 -11.88 -25.53
N SER A 167 -3.95 -11.00 -24.99
CA SER A 167 -5.36 -11.32 -24.74
C SER A 167 -6.18 -11.45 -26.02
N TYR A 168 -5.84 -10.70 -27.08
CA TYR A 168 -6.55 -10.78 -28.36
C TYR A 168 -6.13 -12.01 -29.19
N ASP A 169 -4.92 -12.51 -28.98
CA ASP A 169 -4.38 -13.69 -29.65
C ASP A 169 -4.83 -15.03 -29.02
N ARG A 170 -5.64 -14.99 -27.95
CA ARG A 170 -6.14 -16.17 -27.23
C ARG A 170 -7.50 -16.69 -27.69
#